data_AF-A0A960YS30-F1
#
_entry.id   AF-A0A960YS30-F1
#
_cell.length_a   1.000
_cell.length_b   1.000
_cell.length_c   1.000
_cell.angle_alpha   90.00
_cell.angle_beta   90.00
_cell.angle_gamma   90.00
#
_symmetry.space_group_name_H-M   'P 1'
#
loop_
_entity.id
_entity.type
_entity.pdbx_description
1 polymer ?
#
loop_
_entity_poly.entity_id
_entity_poly.type
_entity_poly.pdbx_seq_one_letter_code
_entity_poly.pdbx_strand_id
1 'polypeptide(L)'
;MMTNLDELKGPRYANVKDRNDIIAGIAAGRKIQFVTYALPDIMEHQLDFVIAAILKKFQKSHLQSTVYTCVKELVINATRANARQAWFHEKQIDVSNPDISSQHTEQIKAEISEDWIQKYGSLARDAGYMVSIDFEYDTDGMRIWIWNEVNLNSLDEKRIRERFKEGMAYEDIVSFYMEKGDQSQGEGMGLVMNLLLLKGEGIEPALLRIGRREGRTMARLEVPFVEQFISVRGPNPHGYDHEAVGMRLDYRDNNA
;
A
#
# COMPACT_ATOMS: atom_id res chain seq x y z
N MET A 1 21.30 -22.95 0.45
CA MET A 1 20.18 -23.92 0.33
C MET A 1 19.07 -23.26 -0.47
N MET A 2 18.56 -23.88 -1.53
CA MET A 2 17.29 -23.45 -2.14
C MET A 2 16.18 -23.77 -1.13
N THR A 3 15.50 -22.74 -0.61
CA THR A 3 14.35 -22.94 0.27
C THR A 3 13.26 -23.71 -0.48
N ASN A 4 12.74 -24.79 0.12
CA ASN A 4 11.73 -25.61 -0.52
C ASN A 4 10.36 -24.89 -0.51
N LEU A 5 10.03 -24.25 -1.64
CA LEU A 5 8.72 -23.61 -1.83
C LEU A 5 7.59 -24.64 -1.99
N ASP A 6 7.89 -25.93 -2.18
CA ASP A 6 6.86 -26.98 -2.29
C ASP A 6 6.08 -27.18 -0.98
N GLU A 7 6.65 -26.81 0.17
CA GLU A 7 5.93 -26.80 1.45
C GLU A 7 4.76 -25.80 1.46
N LEU A 8 4.77 -24.78 0.60
CA LEU A 8 3.64 -23.87 0.42
C LEU A 8 2.56 -24.45 -0.50
N LYS A 9 2.72 -25.67 -1.03
CA LYS A 9 1.66 -26.36 -1.80
C LYS A 9 0.60 -27.02 -0.92
N GLY A 10 0.73 -26.90 0.41
CA GLY A 10 -0.24 -27.41 1.38
C GLY A 10 -1.66 -26.83 1.24
N PRO A 11 -2.63 -27.35 2.01
CA PRO A 11 -4.07 -27.07 1.82
C PRO A 11 -4.44 -25.58 1.90
N ARG A 12 -3.70 -24.79 2.70
CA ARG A 12 -3.89 -23.33 2.80
C ARG A 12 -3.85 -22.61 1.45
N TYR A 13 -2.99 -23.07 0.54
CA TYR A 13 -2.80 -22.45 -0.78
C TYR A 13 -3.17 -23.39 -1.92
N ALA A 14 -4.03 -24.39 -1.66
CA ALA A 14 -4.45 -25.34 -2.69
C ALA A 14 -5.15 -24.67 -3.87
N ASN A 15 -5.95 -23.63 -3.60
CA ASN A 15 -6.82 -22.97 -4.57
C ASN A 15 -6.28 -21.63 -5.07
N VAL A 16 -4.99 -21.34 -4.85
CA VAL A 16 -4.38 -20.11 -5.34
C VAL A 16 -4.28 -20.18 -6.86
N LYS A 17 -4.91 -19.23 -7.54
CA LYS A 17 -4.82 -19.09 -9.00
C LYS A 17 -3.37 -18.80 -9.41
N ASP A 18 -2.90 -19.41 -10.50
CA ASP A 18 -1.55 -19.25 -11.07
C ASP A 18 -0.40 -19.60 -10.10
N ARG A 19 -0.68 -20.39 -9.05
CA ARG A 19 0.28 -20.74 -7.98
C ARG A 19 1.62 -21.24 -8.48
N ASN A 20 1.61 -22.16 -9.44
CA ASN A 20 2.84 -22.77 -9.97
C ASN A 20 3.68 -21.74 -10.76
N ASP A 21 3.04 -20.84 -11.49
CA ASP A 21 3.71 -19.78 -12.23
C ASP A 21 4.32 -18.74 -11.28
N ILE A 22 3.60 -18.40 -10.20
CA ILE A 22 4.13 -17.56 -9.12
C ILE A 22 5.37 -18.21 -8.51
N ILE A 23 5.31 -19.50 -8.13
CA ILE A 23 6.47 -20.23 -7.58
C ILE A 23 7.65 -20.21 -8.57
N ALA A 24 7.41 -20.52 -9.85
CA ALA A 24 8.46 -20.54 -10.87
C ALA A 24 9.06 -19.13 -11.08
N GLY A 25 8.22 -18.09 -11.07
CA GLY A 25 8.64 -16.69 -11.09
C GLY A 25 9.56 -16.34 -9.93
N ILE A 26 9.15 -16.73 -8.72
CA ILE A 26 9.92 -16.49 -7.49
C ILE A 26 11.25 -17.24 -7.48
N ALA A 27 11.25 -18.50 -7.90
CA ALA A 27 12.47 -19.29 -8.02
C ALA A 27 13.47 -18.63 -8.99
N ALA A 28 12.98 -18.11 -10.12
CA ALA A 28 13.78 -17.40 -11.13
C ALA A 28 14.16 -15.96 -10.76
N GLY A 29 13.68 -15.42 -9.63
CA GLY A 29 13.93 -14.03 -9.23
C GLY A 29 13.23 -12.99 -10.12
N ARG A 30 12.13 -13.36 -10.77
CA ARG A 30 11.37 -12.45 -11.63
C ARG A 30 10.49 -11.53 -10.79
N LYS A 31 10.37 -10.27 -11.22
CA LYS A 31 9.33 -9.36 -10.71
C LYS A 31 7.96 -10.00 -10.93
N ILE A 32 7.08 -9.88 -9.94
CA ILE A 32 5.70 -10.37 -10.03
C ILE A 32 4.77 -9.16 -10.04
N GLN A 33 3.83 -9.12 -10.97
CA GLN A 33 2.87 -8.03 -11.09
C GLN A 33 1.45 -8.60 -11.09
N PHE A 34 0.58 -7.96 -10.33
CA PHE A 34 -0.86 -8.17 -10.38
C PHE A 34 -1.53 -6.89 -10.84
N VAL A 35 -2.57 -7.01 -11.67
CA VAL A 35 -3.46 -5.90 -12.03
C VAL A 35 -4.86 -6.27 -11.58
N THR A 36 -5.51 -5.37 -10.85
CA THR A 36 -6.86 -5.57 -10.35
C THR A 36 -7.69 -4.31 -10.35
N TYR A 37 -9.01 -4.49 -10.29
CA TYR A 37 -10.00 -3.41 -10.17
C TYR A 37 -10.71 -3.42 -8.81
N ALA A 38 -10.57 -4.53 -8.07
CA ALA A 38 -11.16 -4.78 -6.77
C ALA A 38 -10.26 -5.72 -5.96
N LEU A 39 -10.65 -6.09 -4.75
CA LEU A 39 -9.96 -7.12 -3.98
C LEU A 39 -10.89 -8.29 -3.66
N PRO A 40 -11.21 -9.16 -4.64
CA PRO A 40 -11.98 -10.38 -4.38
C PRO A 40 -11.12 -11.42 -3.64
N ASP A 41 -11.75 -12.41 -2.99
CA ASP A 41 -11.09 -13.50 -2.25
C ASP A 41 -9.96 -14.19 -3.03
N ILE A 42 -10.15 -14.37 -4.35
CA ILE A 42 -9.13 -14.97 -5.22
C ILE A 42 -7.86 -14.12 -5.22
N MET A 43 -7.99 -12.79 -5.34
CA MET A 43 -6.85 -11.88 -5.30
C MET A 43 -6.26 -11.78 -3.89
N GLU A 44 -7.09 -11.81 -2.84
CA GLU A 44 -6.59 -11.87 -1.46
C GLU A 44 -5.69 -13.09 -1.25
N HIS A 45 -6.12 -14.27 -1.68
CA HIS A 45 -5.32 -15.49 -1.58
C HIS A 45 -4.05 -15.45 -2.43
N GLN A 46 -4.09 -14.84 -3.63
CA GLN A 46 -2.90 -14.65 -4.47
C GLN A 46 -1.89 -13.71 -3.81
N LEU A 47 -2.35 -12.61 -3.20
CA LEU A 47 -1.51 -11.65 -2.48
C LEU A 47 -0.90 -12.26 -1.21
N ASP A 48 -1.68 -12.97 -0.40
CA ASP A 48 -1.14 -13.67 0.78
C ASP A 48 -0.07 -14.69 0.35
N PHE A 49 -0.36 -15.45 -0.73
CA PHE A 49 0.56 -16.47 -1.23
C PHE A 49 1.86 -15.91 -1.78
N VAL A 50 1.83 -14.88 -2.63
CA VAL A 50 3.05 -14.30 -3.21
C VAL A 50 3.95 -13.70 -2.11
N ILE A 51 3.35 -13.03 -1.12
CA ILE A 51 4.06 -12.48 0.04
C ILE A 51 4.68 -13.62 0.85
N ALA A 52 3.91 -14.66 1.17
CA ALA A 52 4.40 -15.83 1.89
C ALA A 52 5.57 -16.52 1.17
N ALA A 53 5.47 -16.68 -0.14
CA ALA A 53 6.47 -17.35 -0.96
C ALA A 53 7.77 -16.57 -1.08
N ILE A 54 7.70 -15.25 -1.29
CA ILE A 54 8.89 -14.38 -1.32
C ILE A 54 9.56 -14.39 0.07
N LEU A 55 8.81 -14.11 1.14
CA LEU A 55 9.36 -14.06 2.49
C LEU A 55 9.96 -15.41 2.92
N LYS A 56 9.31 -16.53 2.57
CA LYS A 56 9.85 -17.87 2.85
C LYS A 56 11.19 -18.08 2.15
N LYS A 57 11.32 -17.70 0.88
CA LYS A 57 12.58 -17.81 0.12
C LYS A 57 13.75 -17.19 0.89
N PHE A 58 13.55 -16.04 1.53
CA PHE A 58 14.57 -15.29 2.28
C PHE A 58 14.55 -15.53 3.79
N GLN A 59 13.83 -16.56 4.28
CA GLN A 59 13.73 -16.91 5.71
C GLN A 59 13.13 -15.80 6.58
N LYS A 60 12.22 -15.01 6.02
CA LYS A 60 11.51 -13.91 6.68
C LYS A 60 10.01 -14.18 6.87
N SER A 61 9.61 -15.45 6.98
CA SER A 61 8.19 -15.85 7.08
C SER A 61 7.43 -15.24 8.26
N HIS A 62 8.11 -14.82 9.33
CA HIS A 62 7.48 -14.13 10.47
C HIS A 62 6.81 -12.81 10.05
N LEU A 63 7.34 -12.13 9.03
CA LEU A 63 6.81 -10.85 8.53
C LEU A 63 5.51 -11.00 7.72
N GLN A 64 5.07 -12.22 7.40
CA GLN A 64 3.98 -12.45 6.45
C GLN A 64 2.70 -11.71 6.84
N SER A 65 2.27 -11.85 8.10
CA SER A 65 1.02 -11.23 8.57
C SER A 65 1.07 -9.71 8.47
N THR A 66 2.19 -9.11 8.91
CA THR A 66 2.41 -7.66 8.89
C THR A 66 2.44 -7.12 7.47
N VAL A 67 3.24 -7.74 6.58
CA VAL A 67 3.34 -7.31 5.18
C VAL A 67 2.01 -7.49 4.44
N TYR A 68 1.34 -8.63 4.61
CA TYR A 68 0.03 -8.87 4.01
C TYR A 68 -1.00 -7.83 4.44
N THR A 69 -1.08 -7.55 5.74
CA THR A 69 -2.01 -6.55 6.29
C THR A 69 -1.76 -5.18 5.69
N CYS A 70 -0.49 -4.74 5.64
CA CYS A 70 -0.13 -3.46 5.05
C CYS A 70 -0.52 -3.38 3.56
N VAL A 71 -0.15 -4.39 2.77
CA VAL A 71 -0.45 -4.42 1.33
C VAL A 71 -1.96 -4.46 1.09
N LYS A 72 -2.70 -5.31 1.81
CA LYS A 72 -4.15 -5.43 1.71
C LYS A 72 -4.82 -4.08 1.93
N GLU A 73 -4.45 -3.36 2.99
CA GLU A 73 -5.01 -2.05 3.30
C GLU A 73 -4.69 -1.01 2.21
N LEU A 74 -3.47 -1.02 1.66
CA LEU A 74 -3.09 -0.12 0.56
C LEU A 74 -3.89 -0.39 -0.72
N VAL A 75 -4.13 -1.67 -1.05
CA VAL A 75 -4.92 -2.08 -2.22
C VAL A 75 -6.41 -1.73 -2.04
N ILE A 76 -6.96 -1.94 -0.84
CA ILE A 76 -8.32 -1.53 -0.50
C ILE A 76 -8.48 -0.01 -0.63
N ASN A 77 -7.50 0.77 -0.15
CA ASN A 77 -7.56 2.22 -0.26
C ASN A 77 -7.45 2.71 -1.72
N ALA A 78 -6.62 2.06 -2.55
CA ALA A 78 -6.54 2.34 -3.98
C ALA A 78 -7.86 2.04 -4.71
N THR A 79 -8.44 0.86 -4.47
CA THR A 79 -9.73 0.46 -5.10
C THR A 79 -10.90 1.34 -4.62
N ARG A 80 -10.93 1.74 -3.35
CA ARG A 80 -11.89 2.74 -2.84
C ARG A 80 -11.72 4.10 -3.52
N ALA A 81 -10.50 4.56 -3.74
CA ALA A 81 -10.27 5.81 -4.47
C ALA A 81 -10.82 5.74 -5.90
N ASN A 82 -10.70 4.59 -6.56
CA ASN A 82 -11.26 4.37 -7.90
C ASN A 82 -12.79 4.39 -7.91
N ALA A 83 -13.41 3.74 -6.93
CA ALA A 83 -14.87 3.77 -6.77
C ALA A 83 -15.38 5.21 -6.51
N ARG A 84 -14.68 6.00 -5.67
CA ARG A 84 -15.00 7.42 -5.46
C ARG A 84 -14.89 8.22 -6.76
N GLN A 85 -13.85 8.00 -7.55
CA GLN A 85 -13.70 8.67 -8.84
C GLN A 85 -14.83 8.31 -9.82
N ALA A 86 -15.22 7.03 -9.88
CA ALA A 86 -16.36 6.58 -10.68
C ALA A 86 -17.68 7.23 -10.22
N TRP A 87 -17.88 7.37 -8.90
CA TRP A 87 -19.03 8.07 -8.32
C TRP A 87 -19.06 9.54 -8.76
N PHE A 88 -17.95 10.27 -8.66
CA PHE A 88 -17.86 11.66 -9.11
C PHE A 88 -18.16 11.81 -10.60
N HIS A 89 -17.64 10.90 -11.43
CA HIS A 89 -17.92 10.88 -12.86
C HIS A 89 -19.40 10.62 -13.17
N GLU A 90 -20.02 9.63 -12.51
CA GLU A 90 -21.45 9.34 -12.71
C GLU A 90 -22.33 10.55 -12.34
N LYS A 91 -21.97 11.24 -11.25
CA LYS A 91 -22.70 12.41 -10.75
C LYS A 91 -22.34 13.72 -11.47
N GLN A 92 -21.42 13.68 -12.43
CA GLN A 92 -20.92 14.86 -13.15
C GLN A 92 -20.38 15.94 -12.20
N ILE A 93 -19.74 15.53 -11.10
CA ILE A 93 -19.17 16.43 -10.11
C ILE A 93 -17.73 16.76 -10.52
N ASP A 94 -17.46 18.05 -10.69
CA ASP A 94 -16.11 18.53 -10.92
C ASP A 94 -15.33 18.60 -9.60
N VAL A 95 -14.40 17.66 -9.43
CA VAL A 95 -13.50 17.56 -8.27
C VAL A 95 -12.16 18.27 -8.48
N SER A 96 -12.04 19.14 -9.50
CA SER A 96 -10.89 20.04 -9.63
C SER A 96 -10.75 20.98 -8.43
N ASN A 97 -11.85 21.26 -7.73
CA ASN A 97 -11.86 21.95 -6.45
C ASN A 97 -11.77 20.96 -5.26
N PRO A 98 -10.69 21.00 -4.45
CA PRO A 98 -10.52 20.12 -3.29
C PRO A 98 -11.63 20.21 -2.23
N ASP A 99 -12.30 21.37 -2.10
CA ASP A 99 -13.36 21.57 -1.11
C ASP A 99 -14.64 20.80 -1.49
N ILE A 100 -14.94 20.71 -2.79
CA ILE A 100 -16.07 19.94 -3.33
C ILE A 100 -15.85 18.45 -3.04
N SER A 101 -14.65 17.93 -3.28
CA SER A 101 -14.31 16.53 -3.00
C SER A 101 -14.51 16.18 -1.51
N SER A 102 -14.21 17.10 -0.60
CA SER A 102 -14.38 16.87 0.84
C SER A 102 -15.83 16.89 1.29
N GLN A 103 -16.65 17.81 0.76
CA GLN A 103 -18.07 17.87 1.07
C GLN A 103 -18.77 16.55 0.71
N HIS A 104 -18.41 15.96 -0.42
CA HIS A 104 -18.98 14.69 -0.86
C HIS A 104 -18.35 13.46 -0.20
N THR A 105 -17.22 13.58 0.50
CA THR A 105 -16.63 12.45 1.23
C THR A 105 -17.58 11.95 2.33
N GLU A 106 -18.21 12.86 3.09
CA GLU A 106 -19.19 12.50 4.12
C GLU A 106 -20.47 11.89 3.52
N GLN A 107 -20.90 12.39 2.36
CA GLN A 107 -22.01 11.79 1.62
C GLN A 107 -21.69 10.36 1.17
N ILE A 108 -20.50 10.15 0.60
CA ILE A 108 -20.05 8.82 0.18
C ILE A 108 -20.02 7.86 1.38
N LYS A 109 -19.52 8.29 2.55
CA LYS A 109 -19.53 7.46 3.77
C LYS A 109 -20.92 6.98 4.16
N ALA A 110 -21.92 7.87 4.07
CA ALA A 110 -23.31 7.53 4.39
C ALA A 110 -23.94 6.60 3.33
N GLU A 111 -23.43 6.60 2.10
CA GLU A 111 -23.91 5.76 1.00
C GLU A 111 -23.18 4.41 0.87
N ILE A 112 -22.01 4.25 1.51
CA ILE A 112 -21.21 3.02 1.43
C ILE A 112 -22.05 1.83 1.93
N SER A 113 -22.24 0.87 1.03
CA SER A 113 -22.93 -0.41 1.21
C SER A 113 -22.28 -1.44 0.28
N GLU A 114 -22.59 -2.73 0.44
CA GLU A 114 -22.12 -3.76 -0.50
C GLU A 114 -22.53 -3.45 -1.94
N ASP A 115 -23.79 -3.02 -2.14
CA ASP A 115 -24.32 -2.61 -3.44
C ASP A 115 -23.56 -1.40 -4.01
N TRP A 116 -23.23 -0.41 -3.17
CA TRP A 116 -22.44 0.75 -3.59
C TRP A 116 -21.05 0.32 -4.06
N ILE A 117 -20.37 -0.52 -3.27
CA ILE A 117 -19.03 -1.02 -3.59
C ILE A 117 -19.06 -1.82 -4.89
N GLN A 118 -20.07 -2.68 -5.09
CA GLN A 118 -20.21 -3.45 -6.31
C GLN A 118 -20.49 -2.56 -7.53
N LYS A 119 -21.43 -1.62 -7.40
CA LYS A 119 -21.79 -0.69 -8.47
C LYS A 119 -20.60 0.16 -8.91
N TYR A 120 -20.00 0.91 -7.98
CA TYR A 120 -18.94 1.85 -8.33
C TYR A 120 -17.60 1.15 -8.57
N GLY A 121 -17.39 -0.05 -8.02
CA GLY A 121 -16.29 -0.93 -8.42
C GLY A 121 -16.40 -1.38 -9.89
N SER A 122 -17.61 -1.74 -10.34
CA SER A 122 -17.85 -2.08 -11.76
C SER A 122 -17.66 -0.86 -12.66
N LEU A 123 -18.22 0.30 -12.30
CA LEU A 123 -18.04 1.53 -13.07
C LEU A 123 -16.57 1.97 -13.14
N ALA A 124 -15.84 1.83 -12.04
CA ALA A 124 -14.41 2.11 -12.01
C ALA A 124 -13.62 1.21 -12.97
N ARG A 125 -13.98 -0.09 -13.00
CA ARG A 125 -13.41 -1.04 -13.96
C ARG A 125 -13.71 -0.65 -15.41
N ASP A 126 -14.96 -0.31 -15.72
CA ASP A 126 -15.38 0.05 -17.08
C ASP A 126 -14.73 1.36 -17.54
N ALA A 127 -14.45 2.27 -16.61
CA ALA A 127 -13.70 3.50 -16.85
C ALA A 127 -12.17 3.29 -16.93
N GLY A 128 -11.67 2.07 -16.74
CA GLY A 128 -10.25 1.73 -16.83
C GLY A 128 -9.42 2.07 -15.58
N TYR A 129 -10.04 2.36 -14.44
CA TYR A 129 -9.33 2.62 -13.19
C TYR A 129 -8.80 1.33 -12.56
N MET A 130 -7.55 1.02 -12.88
CA MET A 130 -6.84 -0.16 -12.38
C MET A 130 -5.89 0.16 -11.23
N VAL A 131 -5.64 -0.88 -10.43
CA VAL A 131 -4.59 -0.92 -9.41
C VAL A 131 -3.56 -1.95 -9.85
N SER A 132 -2.30 -1.53 -9.99
CA SER A 132 -1.17 -2.45 -10.22
C SER A 132 -0.42 -2.68 -8.91
N ILE A 133 -0.03 -3.93 -8.66
CA ILE A 133 0.71 -4.35 -7.48
C ILE A 133 1.98 -5.06 -7.95
N ASP A 134 3.12 -4.42 -7.76
CA ASP A 134 4.41 -4.91 -8.24
C ASP A 134 5.27 -5.38 -7.06
N PHE A 135 5.76 -6.61 -7.13
CA PHE A 135 6.68 -7.21 -6.18
C PHE A 135 8.07 -7.29 -6.82
N GLU A 136 9.00 -6.52 -6.27
CA GLU A 136 10.44 -6.60 -6.59
C GLU A 136 11.18 -7.07 -5.36
N TYR A 137 12.15 -7.96 -5.51
CA TYR A 137 12.89 -8.50 -4.37
C TYR A 137 14.23 -9.04 -4.82
N ASP A 138 15.17 -8.98 -3.90
CA ASP A 138 16.54 -9.45 -4.04
C ASP A 138 17.01 -10.00 -2.68
N THR A 139 18.31 -10.22 -2.53
CA THR A 139 18.90 -10.68 -1.26
C THR A 139 18.82 -9.67 -0.13
N ASP A 140 18.68 -8.38 -0.46
CA ASP A 140 18.75 -7.28 0.50
C ASP A 140 17.37 -6.94 1.05
N GLY A 141 16.32 -7.06 0.22
CA GLY A 141 14.95 -6.80 0.65
C GLY A 141 13.89 -7.02 -0.42
N MET A 142 12.66 -6.68 -0.06
CA MET A 142 11.49 -6.69 -0.94
C MET A 142 10.88 -5.29 -1.01
N ARG A 143 10.45 -4.90 -2.20
CA ARG A 143 9.84 -3.61 -2.52
C ARG A 143 8.51 -3.89 -3.20
N ILE A 144 7.44 -3.42 -2.58
CA ILE A 144 6.08 -3.63 -3.04
C ILE A 144 5.52 -2.27 -3.44
N TRP A 145 5.15 -2.15 -4.71
CA TRP A 145 4.58 -0.93 -5.28
C TRP A 145 3.10 -1.15 -5.55
N ILE A 146 2.27 -0.19 -5.15
CA ILE A 146 0.85 -0.16 -5.46
C ILE A 146 0.61 1.12 -6.25
N TRP A 147 0.29 0.98 -7.52
CA TRP A 147 -0.02 2.09 -8.42
C TRP A 147 -1.51 2.20 -8.61
N ASN A 148 -2.01 3.44 -8.58
CA ASN A 148 -3.39 3.73 -8.85
C ASN A 148 -3.55 4.87 -9.85
N GLU A 149 -4.39 4.67 -10.86
CA GLU A 149 -4.60 5.65 -11.93
C GLU A 149 -5.23 6.96 -11.43
N VAL A 150 -6.04 6.89 -10.36
CA VAL A 150 -6.62 8.08 -9.74
C VAL A 150 -5.53 8.87 -9.03
N ASN A 151 -5.41 10.14 -9.40
CA ASN A 151 -4.42 11.06 -8.84
C ASN A 151 -4.75 11.42 -7.38
N LEU A 152 -3.73 11.48 -6.53
CA LEU A 152 -3.88 11.89 -5.15
C LEU A 152 -4.07 13.41 -5.11
N ASN A 153 -5.23 13.89 -4.68
CA ASN A 153 -5.43 15.33 -4.52
C ASN A 153 -4.62 15.88 -3.32
N SER A 154 -4.41 17.19 -3.28
CA SER A 154 -3.60 17.86 -2.26
C SER A 154 -4.16 17.73 -0.84
N LEU A 155 -5.48 17.65 -0.70
CA LEU A 155 -6.15 17.56 0.58
C LEU A 155 -6.04 16.16 1.20
N ASP A 156 -6.23 15.12 0.39
CA ASP A 156 -6.01 13.74 0.81
C ASP A 156 -4.53 13.49 1.08
N GLU A 157 -3.62 14.07 0.30
CA GLU A 157 -2.19 14.02 0.62
C GLU A 157 -1.88 14.66 1.99
N LYS A 158 -2.48 15.82 2.28
CA LYS A 158 -2.33 16.47 3.59
C LYS A 158 -2.86 15.57 4.72
N ARG A 159 -4.05 14.99 4.55
CA ARG A 159 -4.64 14.04 5.53
C ARG A 159 -3.74 12.84 5.76
N ILE A 160 -3.21 12.23 4.70
CA ILE A 160 -2.27 11.10 4.81
C ILE A 160 -1.02 11.51 5.58
N ARG A 161 -0.44 12.68 5.31
CA ARG A 161 0.73 13.19 6.03
C ARG A 161 0.43 13.43 7.51
N GLU A 162 -0.75 13.96 7.84
CA GLU A 162 -1.19 14.15 9.23
C GLU A 162 -1.34 12.81 9.96
N ARG A 163 -1.93 11.80 9.31
CA ARG A 163 -2.02 10.43 9.86
C ARG A 163 -0.66 9.78 10.04
N PHE A 164 0.27 9.97 9.10
CA PHE A 164 1.63 9.47 9.28
C PHE A 164 2.32 10.15 10.46
N LYS A 165 2.21 11.48 10.57
CA LYS A 165 2.76 12.23 11.71
C LYS A 165 2.18 11.76 13.05
N GLU A 166 0.88 11.52 13.09
CA GLU A 166 0.18 10.95 14.24
C GLU A 166 0.70 9.55 14.58
N GLY A 167 0.76 8.63 13.61
CA GLY A 167 1.28 7.28 13.85
C GLY A 167 2.75 7.21 14.26
N MET A 168 3.55 8.21 13.86
CA MET A 168 4.93 8.33 14.33
C MET A 168 5.03 8.65 15.82
N ALA A 169 4.04 9.33 16.40
CA ALA A 169 4.04 9.73 17.81
C ALA A 169 3.75 8.59 18.79
N TYR A 170 3.11 7.51 18.33
CA TYR A 170 2.81 6.34 19.17
C TYR A 170 3.99 5.36 19.18
N GLU A 171 4.30 4.80 20.34
CA GLU A 171 5.35 3.78 20.47
C GLU A 171 4.86 2.43 19.92
N ASP A 172 3.63 2.05 20.26
CA ASP A 172 3.04 0.77 19.90
C ASP A 172 1.53 0.86 19.67
N ILE A 173 0.97 -0.26 19.21
CA ILE A 173 -0.47 -0.42 18.96
C ILE A 173 -1.33 -0.27 20.22
N VAL A 174 -0.82 -0.64 21.39
CA VAL A 174 -1.57 -0.62 22.66
C VAL A 174 -1.79 0.83 23.10
N SER A 175 -0.73 1.64 23.09
CA SER A 175 -0.78 3.07 23.39
C SER A 175 -1.75 3.81 22.47
N PHE A 176 -1.76 3.48 21.17
CA PHE A 176 -2.70 4.02 20.21
C PHE A 176 -4.16 3.70 20.56
N TYR A 177 -4.48 2.43 20.86
CA TYR A 177 -5.84 2.03 21.25
C TYR A 177 -6.28 2.65 22.59
N MET A 178 -5.37 2.75 23.57
CA MET A 178 -5.69 3.35 24.87
C MET A 178 -6.03 4.84 24.75
N GLU A 179 -5.36 5.59 23.87
CA GLU A 179 -5.62 7.01 23.69
C GLU A 179 -6.84 7.29 22.81
N LYS A 180 -7.04 6.51 21.74
CA LYS A 180 -8.17 6.71 20.81
C LYS A 180 -9.48 6.08 21.27
N GLY A 181 -9.43 5.13 22.20
CA GLY A 181 -10.60 4.46 22.74
C GLY A 181 -11.53 3.90 21.65
N ASP A 182 -12.84 4.16 21.79
CA ASP A 182 -13.90 3.67 20.90
C ASP A 182 -14.08 4.52 19.61
N GLN A 183 -13.25 5.57 19.40
CA GLN A 183 -13.24 6.37 18.16
C GLN A 183 -12.46 5.66 17.02
N SER A 184 -12.22 4.36 17.16
CA SER A 184 -11.33 3.51 16.37
C SER A 184 -11.85 3.14 14.96
N GLN A 185 -12.90 3.81 14.46
CA GLN A 185 -13.50 3.52 13.14
C GLN A 185 -13.43 4.68 12.15
N GLY A 186 -12.49 5.62 12.33
CA GLY A 186 -12.29 6.74 11.41
C GLY A 186 -11.51 6.41 10.13
N GLU A 187 -11.74 7.18 9.06
CA GLU A 187 -10.90 7.17 7.85
C GLU A 187 -9.43 7.52 8.18
N GLY A 188 -8.51 6.70 7.69
CA GLY A 188 -7.08 6.88 7.86
C GLY A 188 -6.45 6.14 9.05
N MET A 189 -7.25 5.41 9.86
CA MET A 189 -6.71 4.56 10.92
C MET A 189 -5.85 3.41 10.39
N GLY A 190 -6.25 2.79 9.27
CA GLY A 190 -5.47 1.72 8.65
C GLY A 190 -4.02 2.12 8.32
N LEU A 191 -3.79 3.39 7.98
CA LEU A 191 -2.45 3.92 7.74
C LEU A 191 -1.62 3.98 9.02
N VAL A 192 -2.20 4.46 10.13
CA VAL A 192 -1.54 4.47 11.44
C VAL A 192 -1.22 3.05 11.88
N MET A 193 -2.18 2.13 11.74
CA MET A 193 -2.01 0.72 12.09
C MET A 193 -0.87 0.07 11.31
N ASN A 194 -0.76 0.36 10.01
CA ASN A 194 0.37 -0.13 9.21
C ASN A 194 1.71 0.35 9.76
N LEU A 195 1.84 1.62 10.16
CA LEU A 195 3.09 2.12 10.76
C LEU A 195 3.42 1.41 12.08
N LEU A 196 2.42 1.15 12.93
CA LEU A 196 2.61 0.48 14.21
C LEU A 196 2.95 -1.01 14.05
N LEU A 197 2.34 -1.70 13.08
CA LEU A 197 2.71 -3.07 12.74
C LEU A 197 4.15 -3.14 12.24
N LEU A 198 4.57 -2.21 11.37
CA LEU A 198 5.95 -2.14 10.91
C LEU A 198 6.93 -1.90 12.07
N LYS A 199 6.62 -0.95 12.98
CA LYS A 199 7.41 -0.74 14.20
C LYS A 199 7.53 -2.02 15.04
N GLY A 200 6.43 -2.77 15.18
CA GLY A 200 6.40 -4.03 15.92
C GLY A 200 7.34 -5.10 15.35
N GLU A 201 7.59 -5.08 14.05
CA GLU A 201 8.57 -5.96 13.37
C GLU A 201 9.98 -5.36 13.29
N GLY A 202 10.22 -4.18 13.88
CA GLY A 202 11.47 -3.44 13.77
C GLY A 202 11.73 -2.84 12.38
N ILE A 203 10.70 -2.72 11.54
CA ILE A 203 10.78 -2.09 10.22
C ILE A 203 10.54 -0.60 10.37
N GLU A 204 11.49 0.21 9.90
CA GLU A 204 11.42 1.67 9.91
C GLU A 204 10.17 2.18 9.17
N PRO A 205 9.24 2.88 9.85
CA PRO A 205 8.03 3.45 9.23
C PRO A 205 8.27 4.29 7.98
N ALA A 206 9.42 4.97 7.85
CA ALA A 206 9.74 5.76 6.65
C ALA A 206 9.87 4.91 5.36
N LEU A 207 9.96 3.59 5.48
CA LEU A 207 9.93 2.62 4.38
C LEU A 207 8.52 2.39 3.81
N LEU A 208 7.47 2.88 4.49
CA LEU A 208 6.13 3.01 3.94
C LEU A 208 5.92 4.44 3.40
N ARG A 209 5.57 4.55 2.12
CA ARG A 209 5.36 5.83 1.45
C ARG A 209 4.07 5.81 0.67
N ILE A 210 3.37 6.94 0.68
CA ILE A 210 2.24 7.22 -0.21
C ILE A 210 2.46 8.61 -0.78
N GLY A 211 2.24 8.79 -2.08
CA GLY A 211 2.40 10.07 -2.72
C GLY A 211 2.00 10.03 -4.18
N ARG A 212 2.48 11.03 -4.92
CA ARG A 212 2.24 11.17 -6.35
C ARG A 212 3.51 10.87 -7.13
N ARG A 213 3.36 10.19 -8.26
CA ARG A 213 4.43 10.01 -9.24
C ARG A 213 3.80 9.88 -10.62
N GLU A 214 4.30 10.66 -11.58
CA GLU A 214 3.87 10.62 -12.99
C GLU A 214 2.34 10.77 -13.16
N GLY A 215 1.73 11.67 -12.38
CA GLY A 215 0.28 11.93 -12.43
C GLY A 215 -0.60 10.86 -11.76
N ARG A 216 0.00 9.82 -11.18
CA ARG A 216 -0.68 8.71 -10.51
C ARG A 216 -0.43 8.71 -9.01
N THR A 217 -1.33 8.08 -8.26
CA THR A 217 -1.06 7.76 -6.86
C THR A 217 -0.16 6.55 -6.79
N MET A 218 0.86 6.62 -5.94
CA MET A 218 1.78 5.51 -5.68
C MET A 218 1.90 5.30 -4.17
N ALA A 219 1.71 4.06 -3.74
CA ALA A 219 2.14 3.59 -2.44
C ALA A 219 3.31 2.62 -2.59
N ARG A 220 4.26 2.68 -1.67
CA ARG A 220 5.42 1.79 -1.63
C ARG A 220 5.66 1.32 -0.22
N LEU A 221 5.81 0.01 -0.07
CA LEU A 221 6.31 -0.63 1.13
C LEU A 221 7.65 -1.29 0.82
N GLU A 222 8.67 -0.98 1.60
CA GLU A 222 9.97 -1.64 1.53
C GLU A 222 10.19 -2.48 2.79
N VAL A 223 10.59 -3.74 2.61
CA VAL A 223 10.80 -4.74 3.66
C VAL A 223 12.26 -5.17 3.63
N PRO A 224 13.10 -4.67 4.55
CA PRO A 224 14.50 -5.06 4.66
C PRO A 224 14.66 -6.54 5.02
N PHE A 225 15.55 -7.25 4.34
CA PHE A 225 15.96 -8.60 4.73
C PHE A 225 17.31 -8.60 5.46
N VAL A 226 18.10 -7.55 5.27
CA VAL A 226 19.43 -7.34 5.88
C VAL A 226 19.52 -5.94 6.50
N GLU A 227 20.46 -5.75 7.41
CA GLU A 227 20.68 -4.46 8.10
C GLU A 227 21.12 -3.35 7.13
N GLN A 228 21.96 -3.70 6.14
CA GLN A 228 22.47 -2.77 5.14
C GLN A 228 21.50 -2.49 3.99
N PHE A 229 20.20 -2.77 4.16
CA PHE A 229 19.20 -2.52 3.13
C PHE A 229 19.19 -1.04 2.71
N ILE A 230 19.31 -0.81 1.40
CA ILE A 230 19.23 0.54 0.83
C ILE A 230 17.82 0.75 0.27
N SER A 231 17.12 1.72 0.84
CA SER A 231 15.83 2.17 0.33
C SER A 231 15.99 2.76 -1.07
N VAL A 232 14.93 2.77 -1.85
CA VAL A 232 14.85 3.54 -3.10
C VAL A 232 15.13 5.05 -2.88
N ARG A 233 15.03 5.55 -1.64
CA ARG A 233 15.42 6.94 -1.28
C ARG A 233 16.91 7.10 -0.92
N GLY A 234 17.68 6.03 -0.94
CA GLY A 234 19.06 5.97 -0.48
C GLY A 234 19.19 5.41 0.95
N PRO A 235 20.37 5.55 1.57
CA PRO A 235 20.67 4.96 2.88
C PRO A 235 19.83 5.53 4.03
N ASN A 236 19.35 6.77 3.91
CA ASN A 236 18.44 7.36 4.89
C ASN A 236 17.00 7.41 4.34
N PRO A 237 16.10 6.51 4.78
CA PRO A 237 14.74 6.44 4.27
C PRO A 237 13.86 7.63 4.69
N HIS A 238 14.24 8.38 5.75
CA HIS A 238 13.55 9.60 6.19
C HIS A 238 13.69 10.74 5.16
N GLY A 239 14.70 10.68 4.30
CA GLY A 239 15.09 11.74 3.37
C GLY A 239 16.32 12.47 3.85
N TYR A 240 16.84 13.38 3.02
CA TYR A 240 18.00 14.20 3.36
C TYR A 240 17.80 14.87 4.72
N ASP A 241 18.66 14.52 5.66
CA ASP A 241 18.82 15.22 6.91
C ASP A 241 19.41 16.60 6.59
N HIS A 242 18.68 17.67 6.90
CA HIS A 242 19.16 19.04 6.67
C HIS A 242 20.39 19.38 7.51
N GLU A 243 20.70 18.59 8.54
CA GLU A 243 21.79 18.90 9.48
C GLU A 243 23.11 18.14 9.21
N ALA A 244 23.11 17.08 8.40
CA ALA A 244 24.27 16.17 8.37
C ALA A 244 25.31 16.42 7.27
N VAL A 245 25.03 17.17 6.20
CA VAL A 245 26.06 17.47 5.19
C VAL A 245 25.77 18.82 4.55
N GLY A 246 26.76 19.71 4.53
CA GLY A 246 26.75 20.97 3.78
C GLY A 246 26.70 20.79 2.26
N MET A 247 25.66 20.14 1.76
CA MET A 247 25.33 20.04 0.34
C MET A 247 24.00 20.75 0.09
N ARG A 248 24.12 21.83 -0.67
CA ARG A 248 23.05 22.68 -1.18
C ARG A 248 22.12 21.83 -2.05
N LEU A 249 20.84 21.74 -1.66
CA LEU A 249 19.76 21.20 -2.48
C LEU A 249 19.66 21.99 -3.78
N ASP A 250 19.78 21.30 -4.91
CA ASP A 250 19.26 21.77 -6.19
C ASP A 250 18.38 20.68 -6.81
N TYR A 251 17.08 20.84 -6.62
CA TYR A 251 16.05 20.44 -7.59
C TYR A 251 14.84 21.33 -7.29
N ARG A 252 14.94 22.60 -7.70
CA ARG A 252 13.73 23.26 -8.18
C ARG A 252 13.41 22.58 -9.50
N ASP A 253 12.18 22.11 -9.65
CA ASP A 253 11.63 21.82 -10.96
C ASP A 253 11.82 23.08 -11.83
N ASN A 254 12.85 23.07 -12.66
CA ASN A 254 12.93 23.94 -13.81
C ASN A 254 12.04 23.31 -14.87
N ASN A 255 10.74 23.52 -14.73
CA ASN A 255 9.90 23.83 -15.87
C ASN A 255 8.70 24.64 -15.40
N ALA A 256 8.55 25.77 -16.09
CA ALA A 256 7.50 26.77 -15.98
C ALA A 256 6.11 26.23 -16.28
#